data_AF-A0A7W1TW13-F1
#
_entry.id   AF-A0A7W1TW13-F1
#
_cell.length_a   1.000
_cell.length_b   1.000
_cell.length_c   1.000
_cell.angle_alpha   90.00
_cell.angle_beta   90.00
_cell.angle_gamma   90.00
#
_symmetry.space_group_name_H-M   'P 1'
#
loop_
_entity.id
_entity.type
_entity.pdbx_description
1 polymer ?
#
loop_
_entity_poly.entity_id
_entity_poly.type
_entity_poly.pdbx_seq_one_letter_code
_entity_poly.pdbx_strand_id
1 'polypeptide(L)' 'MQGRAAVDEDEEENELSWQRLANCLGLDPDVFFPERGASTREAKEVCRGCVVRSECLEFAVNNGERFG' A
#
# COMPACT_ATOMS: atom_id res chain seq x y z
N MET A 1 -40.91 6.75 16.44
CA MET A 1 -39.52 7.00 16.91
C MET A 1 -38.80 5.65 17.01
N GLN A 2 -38.48 5.05 15.87
CA GLN A 2 -37.76 3.77 15.78
C GLN A 2 -36.72 3.91 14.67
N GLY A 3 -35.48 3.54 15.00
CA GLY A 3 -34.58 2.80 14.10
C GLY A 3 -33.92 3.53 12.94
N ARG A 4 -32.67 3.93 13.14
CA ARG A 4 -31.52 3.62 12.27
C ARG A 4 -30.30 3.65 13.19
N ALA A 5 -29.98 2.50 13.76
CA ALA A 5 -28.97 1.57 13.24
C ALA A 5 -27.61 2.27 13.25
N ALA A 6 -26.78 1.83 14.22
CA ALA A 6 -25.36 2.08 14.26
C ALA A 6 -24.82 2.03 12.84
N VAL A 7 -24.11 3.08 12.43
CA VAL A 7 -23.16 2.89 11.36
C VAL A 7 -22.22 1.80 11.86
N ASP A 8 -22.10 0.71 11.10
CA ASP A 8 -21.17 -0.37 11.33
C ASP A 8 -19.76 0.22 11.51
N GLU A 9 -19.36 0.44 12.77
CA GLU A 9 -18.04 0.97 13.14
C GLU A 9 -16.93 -0.11 12.98
N ASP A 10 -17.30 -1.32 12.52
CA ASP A 10 -16.43 -2.50 12.47
C ASP A 10 -16.32 -3.16 11.07
N GLU A 11 -16.94 -2.63 9.99
CA GLU A 11 -16.88 -3.26 8.65
C GLU A 11 -15.77 -2.72 7.72
N GLU A 12 -15.13 -1.57 8.02
CA GLU A 12 -13.98 -1.05 7.26
C GLU A 12 -12.60 -1.37 7.90
N GLU A 13 -12.55 -2.35 8.80
CA GLU A 13 -11.31 -2.90 9.37
C GLU A 13 -10.66 -3.98 8.48
N ASN A 14 -11.19 -4.24 7.28
CA ASN A 14 -10.64 -5.20 6.33
C ASN A 14 -10.05 -4.57 5.06
N GLU A 15 -10.10 -3.25 4.91
CA GLU A 15 -9.45 -2.57 3.80
C GLU A 15 -7.94 -2.43 4.09
N LEU A 16 -7.24 -3.56 3.90
CA LEU A 16 -5.78 -3.66 3.76
C LEU A 16 -5.00 -3.20 5.00
N SER A 17 -5.24 -3.88 6.12
CA SER A 17 -4.51 -3.69 7.39
C SER A 17 -2.98 -3.69 7.24
N TRP A 18 -2.44 -4.48 6.29
CA TRP A 18 -1.01 -4.54 6.00
C TRP A 18 -0.48 -3.28 5.30
N GLN A 19 -1.29 -2.56 4.51
CA GLN A 19 -0.83 -1.34 3.82
C GLN A 19 -0.48 -0.22 4.80
N ARG A 20 -1.16 -0.16 5.95
CA ARG A 20 -0.86 0.80 7.02
C ARG A 20 0.51 0.56 7.66
N LEU A 21 1.10 -0.62 7.50
CA LEU A 21 2.42 -0.99 7.99
C LEU A 21 3.51 -0.87 6.91
N ALA A 22 3.17 -0.41 5.70
CA ALA A 22 4.11 -0.29 4.61
C ALA A 22 5.12 0.85 4.86
N ASN A 23 6.41 0.57 4.73
CA ASN A 23 7.46 1.58 4.90
C ASN A 23 7.42 2.70 3.84
N CYS A 24 6.73 2.47 2.72
CA CYS A 24 6.53 3.50 1.69
C CYS A 24 5.50 4.55 2.12
N LEU A 25 4.70 4.28 3.15
CA LEU A 25 3.68 5.21 3.64
C LEU A 25 4.35 6.49 4.15
N GLY A 26 3.97 7.63 3.57
CA GLY A 26 4.55 8.94 3.89
C GLY A 26 5.81 9.32 3.12
N LEU A 27 6.29 8.45 2.22
CA LEU A 27 7.32 8.83 1.24
C LEU A 27 6.70 9.50 0.01
N ASP A 28 7.51 10.29 -0.68
CA ASP A 28 7.10 10.94 -1.92
C ASP A 28 6.83 9.89 -3.03
N PRO A 29 5.68 9.97 -3.73
CA PRO A 29 5.38 9.08 -4.85
C PRO A 29 6.46 9.08 -5.94
N ASP A 30 7.17 10.19 -6.16
CA ASP A 30 8.22 10.30 -7.17
C ASP A 30 9.42 9.38 -6.89
N VAL A 31 9.61 8.95 -5.64
CA VAL A 31 10.62 7.94 -5.28
C VAL A 31 10.29 6.59 -5.94
N PHE A 32 9.01 6.23 -5.97
CA PHE A 32 8.51 4.95 -6.53
C PHE A 32 8.14 5.07 -8.01
N PHE A 33 7.79 6.27 -8.47
CA PHE A 33 7.42 6.55 -9.86
C PHE A 33 8.29 7.65 -10.47
N PRO A 34 9.62 7.46 -10.54
CA PRO A 34 10.51 8.49 -11.02
C PRO A 34 10.34 8.76 -12.53
N GLU A 35 10.78 9.94 -12.97
CA GLU A 35 10.82 10.28 -14.40
C GLU A 35 11.61 9.23 -15.21
N ARG A 36 11.27 9.07 -16.50
CA ARG A 36 11.93 8.07 -17.35
C ARG A 36 13.44 8.27 -17.37
N GLY A 37 14.17 7.25 -16.89
CA GLY A 37 15.64 7.27 -16.85
C GLY A 37 16.22 7.73 -15.51
N ALA A 38 15.40 8.18 -14.56
CA ALA A 38 15.83 8.43 -13.19
C ALA A 38 15.97 7.12 -12.37
N SER A 39 16.68 7.23 -11.26
CA SER A 39 17.11 6.09 -10.45
C SER A 39 15.97 5.51 -9.61
N THR A 40 15.80 4.19 -9.65
CA THR A 40 14.88 3.43 -8.75
C THR A 40 15.58 2.87 -7.51
N ARG A 41 16.81 3.31 -7.23
CA ARG A 41 17.63 2.74 -6.16
C ARG A 41 17.02 2.95 -4.77
N GLU A 42 16.56 4.17 -4.49
CA GLU A 42 15.97 4.54 -3.20
C GLU A 42 14.68 3.74 -2.92
N ALA A 43 13.74 3.72 -3.87
CA ALA A 43 12.54 2.89 -3.77
C ALA A 43 12.86 1.41 -3.50
N LYS A 44 13.89 0.85 -4.18
CA LYS A 44 14.31 -0.54 -3.96
C LYS A 44 14.88 -0.77 -2.57
N GLU A 45 15.60 0.18 -2.00
CA GLU A 45 16.14 0.10 -0.64
C GLU A 45 15.00 0.11 0.38
N VAL A 46 14.03 1.01 0.23
CA VAL A 46 12.81 1.07 1.07
C VAL A 46 12.03 -0.24 0.97
N CYS A 47 11.74 -0.70 -0.25
CA CYS A 47 10.97 -1.92 -0.49
C CYS A 47 11.65 -3.15 0.12
N ARG A 48 12.99 -3.27 0.03
CA ARG A 48 13.73 -4.39 0.61
C ARG A 48 13.58 -4.51 2.12
N GLY A 49 13.49 -3.38 2.84
CA GLY A 49 13.32 -3.33 4.28
C GLY A 49 11.87 -3.34 4.77
N CYS A 50 10.89 -3.37 3.86
CA CYS A 50 9.47 -3.31 4.20
C CYS A 50 8.98 -4.63 4.82
N VAL A 51 8.31 -4.56 5.96
CA VAL A 51 7.82 -5.74 6.69
C VAL A 51 6.66 -6.45 5.99
N VAL A 52 5.89 -5.72 5.18
CA VAL A 52 4.73 -6.24 4.41
C VAL A 52 5.04 -6.50 2.94
N ARG A 53 6.33 -6.68 2.60
CA ARG A 53 6.78 -6.82 1.20
C ARG A 53 6.12 -8.01 0.50
N SER A 54 5.89 -9.11 1.22
CA SER A 54 5.32 -10.33 0.66
C SER A 54 3.85 -10.13 0.30
N GLU A 55 3.07 -9.57 1.21
CA GLU A 55 1.65 -9.24 1.04
C GLU A 55 1.46 -8.21 -0.07
N CYS A 56 2.34 -7.19 -0.12
CA CYS A 56 2.33 -6.20 -1.19
C CYS A 56 2.58 -6.82 -2.57
N LEU A 57 3.53 -7.75 -2.66
CA LEU A 57 3.84 -8.43 -3.92
C LEU A 57 2.69 -9.35 -4.35
N GLU A 58 2.11 -10.09 -3.42
CA GLU A 58 0.97 -10.96 -3.69
C GLU A 58 -0.24 -10.15 -4.21
N PHE A 59 -0.55 -9.04 -3.54
CA PHE A 59 -1.60 -8.12 -3.98
C PHE A 59 -1.32 -7.57 -5.39
N ALA A 60 -0.10 -7.09 -5.64
CA ALA A 60 0.29 -6.54 -6.93
C ALA A 60 0.13 -7.56 -8.07
N VAL A 61 0.55 -8.80 -7.86
CA VAL A 61 0.43 -9.89 -8.84
C VAL A 61 -1.04 -10.24 -9.08
N ASN A 62 -1.83 -10.37 -8.02
CA ASN A 62 -3.24 -10.75 -8.11
C ASN A 62 -4.10 -9.68 -8.80
N ASN A 63 -3.75 -8.40 -8.61
CA ASN A 63 -4.49 -7.28 -9.18
C ASN A 63 -3.92 -6.78 -10.51
N GLY A 64 -2.79 -7.33 -10.96
CA GLY A 64 -2.16 -6.91 -12.22
C GLY A 64 -1.56 -5.51 -12.15
N GLU A 65 -1.02 -5.12 -10.99
CA GLU A 65 -0.24 -3.89 -10.83
C GLU A 65 1.10 -4.04 -11.56
N ARG A 66 1.20 -3.41 -12.73
CA ARG A 66 2.34 -3.59 -13.66
C ARG A 66 3.46 -2.58 -13.50
N PHE A 67 3.22 -1.51 -12.76
CA PHE A 67 4.11 -0.37 -12.62
C PHE A 67 4.27 -0.01 -11.15
N GLY A 68 5.50 0.33 -10.76
CA GLY A 68 5.94 0.47 -9.37
C GLY A 68 7.24 -0.31 -9.14
#